data_AF-P81860-F1
#
_entry.id   AF-P81860-F1
#
_cell.length_a   1.000
_cell.length_b   1.000
_cell.length_c   1.000
_cell.angle_alpha   90.00
_cell.angle_beta   90.00
_cell.angle_gamma   90.00
#
_symmetry.space_group_name_H-M   'P 1'
#
loop_
_entity.id
_entity.type
_entity.pdbx_description
1 polymer ?
#
loop_
_entity_poly.entity_id
_entity_poly.type
_entity_poly.pdbx_seq_one_letter_code
_entity_poly.pdbx_strand_id
1 'polypeptide(L)'
;AGPQLDVSCFAHDKNIGSRTEQLSVVHVASAQDCMKECQALPTCSHFTYNKNSKKCHLKAGAPEFYTYTGDMTGPRSCEHNCSDACWMDGNNPLAVWDYSGQPPALCWAACMGTPGCDLYTFQGMTCKLYSQTSSKRA
;
A
#
# COMPACT_ATOMS: atom_id res chain seq x y z
N ALA A 1 -21.91 -6.65 -11.45
CA ALA A 1 -20.55 -6.61 -10.86
C ALA A 1 -19.79 -5.50 -11.57
N GLY A 2 -19.45 -4.41 -10.88
CA GLY A 2 -18.62 -3.35 -11.46
C GLY A 2 -17.19 -3.85 -11.72
N PRO A 3 -16.37 -3.13 -12.50
CA PRO A 3 -14.97 -3.48 -12.69
C PRO A 3 -14.30 -3.62 -11.31
N GLN A 4 -13.62 -4.76 -11.09
CA GLN A 4 -12.83 -4.95 -9.88
C GLN A 4 -11.61 -4.04 -9.97
N LEU A 5 -11.39 -3.22 -8.93
CA LEU A 5 -10.17 -2.42 -8.85
C LEU A 5 -8.95 -3.33 -8.87
N ASP A 6 -7.92 -2.92 -9.59
CA ASP A 6 -6.61 -3.54 -9.49
C ASP A 6 -6.05 -3.29 -8.08
N VAL A 7 -5.59 -4.37 -7.45
CA VAL A 7 -4.90 -4.34 -6.16
C VAL A 7 -3.50 -4.95 -6.24
N SER A 8 -2.99 -5.25 -7.43
CA SER A 8 -1.68 -5.88 -7.63
C SER A 8 -0.49 -4.96 -7.29
N CYS A 9 -0.74 -3.66 -7.12
CA CYS A 9 0.28 -2.64 -6.91
C CYS A 9 0.86 -2.57 -5.47
N PHE A 10 0.39 -3.41 -4.56
CA PHE A 10 0.88 -3.50 -3.18
C PHE A 10 1.00 -4.94 -2.71
N ALA A 11 1.77 -5.15 -1.64
CA ALA A 11 2.06 -6.48 -1.13
C ALA A 11 0.83 -7.13 -0.45
N HIS A 12 0.48 -8.35 -0.88
CA HIS A 12 -0.55 -9.18 -0.27
C HIS A 12 0.08 -10.18 0.70
N ASP A 13 -0.68 -10.56 1.75
CA ASP A 13 -0.32 -11.63 2.68
C ASP A 13 1.03 -11.46 3.40
N LYS A 14 1.48 -10.22 3.59
CA LYS A 14 2.71 -9.88 4.33
C LYS A 14 2.49 -9.49 5.79
N ASN A 15 1.23 -9.45 6.25
CA ASN A 15 0.90 -9.06 7.61
C ASN A 15 1.43 -7.66 7.95
N ILE A 16 1.46 -6.74 6.98
CA ILE A 16 1.98 -5.39 7.17
C ILE A 16 0.83 -4.40 7.27
N GLY A 17 0.67 -3.82 8.45
CA GLY A 17 -0.23 -2.70 8.71
C GLY A 17 0.50 -1.37 8.75
N SER A 18 -0.25 -0.27 8.87
CA SER A 18 0.26 1.07 9.19
C SER A 18 -0.26 1.54 10.55
N ARG A 19 0.60 2.13 11.38
CA ARG A 19 0.23 2.68 12.71
C ARG A 19 -0.32 4.09 12.67
N THR A 20 -0.23 4.77 11.53
CA THR A 20 -0.64 6.18 11.42
C THR A 20 -2.10 6.40 11.75
N GLU A 21 -2.42 7.66 12.03
CA GLU A 21 -3.75 8.10 12.40
C GLU A 21 -4.81 7.57 11.43
N GLN A 22 -5.88 7.03 12.02
CA GLN A 22 -7.02 6.48 11.30
C GLN A 22 -8.02 7.60 11.06
N LEU A 23 -8.42 7.79 9.81
CA LEU A 23 -9.56 8.62 9.44
C LEU A 23 -10.87 7.95 9.84
N SER A 24 -10.98 6.65 9.56
CA SER A 24 -12.14 5.84 9.93
C SER A 24 -11.81 4.34 9.84
N VAL A 25 -12.68 3.52 10.43
CA VAL A 25 -12.62 2.05 10.31
C VAL A 25 -13.97 1.54 9.84
N VAL A 26 -13.99 0.84 8.71
CA VAL A 26 -15.20 0.26 8.11
C VAL A 26 -15.04 -1.25 7.92
N HIS A 27 -16.15 -1.98 7.79
CA HIS A 27 -16.12 -3.41 7.48
C HIS A 27 -16.40 -3.61 5.99
N VAL A 28 -15.50 -4.33 5.32
CA VAL A 28 -15.58 -4.59 3.87
C VAL A 28 -15.14 -6.02 3.58
N ALA A 29 -15.66 -6.61 2.50
CA ALA A 29 -15.41 -8.01 2.19
C ALA A 29 -13.98 -8.29 1.68
N SER A 30 -13.31 -7.28 1.14
CA SER A 30 -12.05 -7.44 0.39
C SER A 30 -11.14 -6.20 0.48
N ALA A 31 -9.87 -6.37 0.13
CA ALA A 31 -8.93 -5.27 0.01
C ALA A 31 -9.31 -4.30 -1.13
N GLN A 32 -9.93 -4.82 -2.19
CA GLN A 32 -10.47 -4.05 -3.31
C GLN A 32 -11.55 -3.09 -2.82
N ASP A 33 -12.46 -3.56 -1.97
CA ASP A 33 -13.49 -2.71 -1.40
C ASP A 33 -12.89 -1.71 -0.42
N CYS A 34 -11.87 -2.09 0.35
CA CYS A 34 -11.14 -1.16 1.20
C CYS A 34 -10.46 -0.03 0.41
N MET A 35 -9.90 -0.34 -0.76
CA MET A 35 -9.35 0.66 -1.67
C MET A 35 -10.43 1.62 -2.16
N LYS A 36 -11.61 1.12 -2.55
CA LYS A 36 -12.75 1.99 -2.95
C LYS A 36 -13.15 2.96 -1.86
N GLU A 37 -13.23 2.49 -0.61
CA GLU A 37 -13.53 3.34 0.55
C GLU A 37 -12.47 4.43 0.74
N CYS A 38 -11.18 4.10 0.53
CA CYS A 38 -10.11 5.11 0.56
C CYS A 38 -10.22 6.10 -0.61
N GLN A 39 -10.55 5.64 -1.82
CA GLN A 39 -10.74 6.51 -2.99
C GLN A 39 -11.92 7.50 -2.82
N ALA A 40 -12.91 7.17 -2.01
CA ALA A 40 -14.05 8.03 -1.74
C ALA A 40 -13.72 9.21 -0.78
N LEU A 41 -12.62 9.11 -0.01
CA LEU A 41 -12.23 10.13 0.97
C LEU A 41 -11.05 10.96 0.47
N PRO A 42 -11.19 12.26 0.14
CA PRO A 42 -10.09 13.08 -0.36
C PRO A 42 -8.82 13.10 0.52
N THR A 43 -8.97 12.91 1.82
CA THR A 43 -7.86 12.90 2.80
C THR A 43 -7.21 11.52 2.97
N CYS A 44 -7.80 10.45 2.43
CA CYS A 44 -7.23 9.11 2.54
C CYS A 44 -6.06 8.94 1.57
N SER A 45 -4.90 8.72 2.16
CA SER A 45 -3.63 8.45 1.47
C SER A 45 -3.40 6.96 1.26
N HIS A 46 -3.84 6.15 2.23
CA HIS A 46 -3.63 4.71 2.26
C HIS A 46 -4.62 4.01 3.16
N PHE A 47 -4.66 2.69 3.05
CA PHE A 47 -5.49 1.85 3.91
C PHE A 47 -4.69 0.69 4.48
N THR A 48 -5.13 0.17 5.63
CA THR A 48 -4.76 -1.16 6.11
C THR A 48 -6.00 -2.02 6.16
N TYR A 49 -6.04 -3.09 5.37
CA TYR A 49 -7.11 -4.08 5.41
C TYR A 49 -6.65 -5.33 6.16
N ASN A 50 -7.43 -5.78 7.13
CA ASN A 50 -7.18 -7.02 7.84
C ASN A 50 -8.08 -8.15 7.29
N LYS A 51 -7.49 -9.13 6.62
CA LYS A 51 -8.23 -10.20 5.93
C LYS A 51 -9.03 -11.12 6.86
N ASN A 52 -8.67 -11.19 8.13
CA ASN A 52 -9.30 -12.06 9.13
C ASN A 52 -10.54 -11.39 9.73
N SER A 53 -10.40 -10.14 10.17
CA SER A 53 -11.47 -9.36 10.80
C SER A 53 -12.36 -8.61 9.82
N LYS A 54 -11.95 -8.53 8.54
CA LYS A 54 -12.65 -7.77 7.48
C LYS A 54 -12.70 -6.26 7.76
N LYS A 55 -11.83 -5.76 8.63
CA LYS A 55 -11.70 -4.34 8.94
C LYS A 55 -10.81 -3.64 7.93
N CYS A 56 -11.27 -2.49 7.47
CA CYS A 56 -10.57 -1.57 6.60
C CYS A 56 -10.29 -0.28 7.39
N HIS A 57 -9.03 -0.02 7.66
CA HIS A 57 -8.56 1.15 8.37
C HIS A 57 -8.12 2.19 7.34
N LEU A 58 -8.92 3.24 7.14
CA LEU A 58 -8.61 4.35 6.22
C LEU A 58 -7.69 5.34 6.94
N LYS A 59 -6.62 5.78 6.27
CA LYS A 59 -5.51 6.49 6.93
C LYS A 59 -5.00 7.67 6.11
N ALA A 60 -4.45 8.65 6.82
CA ALA A 60 -3.80 9.83 6.26
C ALA A 60 -2.31 9.88 6.61
N GLY A 61 -1.54 10.61 5.80
CA GLY A 61 -0.11 10.81 5.99
C GLY A 61 0.79 9.64 5.55
N ALA A 62 2.08 9.78 5.85
CA ALA A 62 3.08 8.77 5.51
C ALA A 62 2.91 7.51 6.38
N PRO A 63 2.91 6.28 5.81
CA PRO A 63 2.69 5.07 6.59
C PRO A 63 3.83 4.76 7.58
N GLU A 64 3.44 4.29 8.77
CA GLU A 64 4.34 3.73 9.78
C GLU A 64 4.15 2.22 9.85
N PHE A 65 5.00 1.46 9.16
CA PHE A 65 4.76 0.03 8.99
C PHE A 65 4.97 -0.76 10.27
N TYR A 66 4.10 -1.74 10.49
CA TYR A 66 4.23 -2.74 11.57
C TYR A 66 3.73 -4.10 11.11
N THR A 67 4.19 -5.15 11.78
CA THR A 67 3.66 -6.50 11.55
C THR A 67 2.44 -6.79 12.42
N TYR A 68 1.36 -7.25 11.81
CA TYR A 68 0.20 -7.84 12.46
C TYR A 68 -0.55 -8.82 11.56
N THR A 69 -0.91 -9.97 12.12
CA THR A 69 -1.48 -11.09 11.37
C THR A 69 -2.76 -10.70 10.61
N GLY A 70 -2.70 -10.85 9.29
CA GLY A 70 -3.79 -10.58 8.36
C GLY A 70 -3.79 -9.16 7.79
N ASP A 71 -2.92 -8.26 8.25
CA ASP A 71 -2.86 -6.89 7.73
C ASP A 71 -2.21 -6.82 6.35
N MET A 72 -2.77 -5.96 5.51
CA MET A 72 -2.22 -5.58 4.21
C MET A 72 -2.40 -4.08 4.03
N THR A 73 -1.31 -3.37 3.77
CA THR A 73 -1.32 -1.92 3.58
C THR A 73 -1.17 -1.60 2.10
N GLY A 74 -2.09 -0.80 1.56
CA GLY A 74 -2.15 -0.43 0.15
C GLY A 74 -2.38 1.06 -0.06
N PRO A 75 -2.01 1.60 -1.24
CA PRO A 75 -2.24 2.99 -1.59
C PRO A 75 -3.73 3.28 -1.81
N ARG A 76 -4.10 4.55 -1.86
CA ARG A 76 -5.45 4.98 -2.25
C ARG A 76 -5.83 4.44 -3.64
N SER A 77 -4.91 4.38 -4.59
CA SER A 77 -5.17 3.85 -5.94
C SER A 77 -4.00 3.02 -6.46
N CYS A 78 -4.28 2.02 -7.30
CA CYS A 78 -3.28 1.36 -8.14
C CYS A 78 -3.21 1.94 -9.56
N GLU A 79 -4.06 2.93 -9.90
CA GLU A 79 -4.11 3.48 -11.25
C GLU A 79 -2.86 4.31 -11.59
N HIS A 80 -2.15 3.93 -12.66
CA HIS A 80 -0.91 4.57 -13.10
C HIS A 80 -1.05 6.06 -13.47
N ASN A 81 -2.25 6.50 -13.82
CA ASN A 81 -2.54 7.89 -14.21
C ASN A 81 -2.62 8.85 -13.00
N CYS A 82 -2.51 8.32 -11.78
CA CYS A 82 -2.83 9.09 -10.60
C CYS A 82 -1.67 10.03 -10.24
N SER A 83 -1.91 11.34 -10.35
CA SER A 83 -0.91 12.41 -10.14
C SER A 83 -0.94 13.03 -8.74
N ASP A 84 -2.05 12.93 -8.01
CA ASP A 84 -2.35 13.78 -6.85
C ASP A 84 -2.46 12.99 -5.54
N ALA A 85 -1.35 12.84 -4.79
CA ALA A 85 -1.29 12.33 -3.40
C ALA A 85 -1.99 10.97 -3.11
N CYS A 86 -2.40 10.24 -4.15
CA CYS A 86 -3.09 8.96 -4.09
C CYS A 86 -2.15 7.77 -3.87
N TRP A 87 -0.86 8.04 -3.78
CA TRP A 87 0.16 7.05 -3.52
C TRP A 87 0.66 7.20 -2.09
N MET A 88 1.11 6.08 -1.52
CA MET A 88 1.77 6.14 -0.23
C MET A 88 3.15 6.77 -0.42
N ASP A 89 3.33 7.97 0.09
CA ASP A 89 4.67 8.50 0.31
C ASP A 89 5.21 7.91 1.61
N GLY A 90 6.09 6.92 1.49
CA GLY A 90 6.94 6.50 2.61
C GLY A 90 8.19 7.37 2.67
N ASN A 91 8.58 7.81 3.87
CA ASN A 91 9.68 8.77 4.03
C ASN A 91 11.08 8.23 3.70
N ASN A 92 11.26 6.92 3.53
CA ASN A 92 12.59 6.33 3.31
C ASN A 92 12.50 5.00 2.52
N PRO A 93 12.34 5.02 1.17
CA PRO A 93 12.46 3.78 0.40
C PRO A 93 13.89 3.22 0.50
N LEU A 94 14.02 1.90 0.58
CA LEU A 94 15.30 1.19 0.42
C LEU A 94 15.87 1.39 -0.99
N ALA A 95 14.98 1.41 -1.98
CA ALA A 95 15.30 1.64 -3.37
C ALA A 95 14.10 2.17 -4.13
N VAL A 96 14.36 2.94 -5.18
CA VAL A 96 13.37 3.47 -6.12
C VAL A 96 13.77 3.00 -7.51
N TRP A 97 12.86 2.35 -8.20
CA TRP A 97 13.11 1.75 -9.51
C TRP A 97 12.10 2.28 -10.53
N ASP A 98 12.57 2.72 -11.69
CA ASP A 98 11.73 3.06 -12.83
C ASP A 98 11.29 1.78 -13.56
N TYR A 99 9.99 1.70 -13.84
CA TYR A 99 9.27 0.58 -14.41
C TYR A 99 8.58 0.98 -15.71
N SER A 100 9.06 2.00 -16.43
CA SER A 100 8.53 2.37 -17.74
C SER A 100 8.38 1.13 -18.65
N GLY A 101 7.14 0.66 -18.83
CA GLY A 101 6.80 -0.53 -19.63
C GLY A 101 6.98 -1.91 -18.96
N GLN A 102 7.22 -1.98 -17.64
CA GLN A 102 7.45 -3.25 -16.92
C GLN A 102 6.23 -3.69 -16.08
N PRO A 103 5.93 -5.00 -15.98
CA PRO A 103 4.80 -5.50 -15.22
C PRO A 103 4.98 -5.35 -13.69
N PRO A 104 3.92 -5.07 -12.91
CA PRO A 104 4.00 -4.94 -11.45
C PRO A 104 4.64 -6.14 -10.72
N ALA A 105 4.53 -7.35 -11.28
CA ALA A 105 5.13 -8.56 -10.73
C ALA A 105 6.67 -8.47 -10.58
N LEU A 106 7.34 -7.67 -11.43
CA LEU A 106 8.78 -7.43 -11.29
C LEU A 106 9.10 -6.63 -10.03
N CYS A 107 8.19 -5.78 -9.54
CA CYS A 107 8.42 -4.99 -8.33
C CYS A 107 8.48 -5.89 -7.10
N TRP A 108 7.65 -6.94 -7.07
CA TRP A 108 7.76 -8.00 -6.07
C TRP A 108 9.09 -8.77 -6.18
N ALA A 109 9.52 -9.11 -7.40
CA ALA A 109 10.81 -9.77 -7.62
C ALA A 109 11.98 -8.90 -7.13
N ALA A 110 11.94 -7.59 -7.41
CA ALA A 110 12.93 -6.63 -6.93
C ALA A 110 12.93 -6.54 -5.39
N CYS A 111 11.76 -6.55 -4.76
CA CYS A 111 11.66 -6.62 -3.30
C CYS A 111 12.29 -7.90 -2.76
N MET A 112 11.95 -9.07 -3.30
CA MET A 112 12.55 -10.34 -2.87
C MET A 112 14.07 -10.38 -3.05
N GLY A 113 14.60 -9.70 -4.06
CA GLY A 113 16.04 -9.58 -4.30
C GLY A 113 16.75 -8.51 -3.47
N THR A 114 16.00 -7.64 -2.76
CA THR A 114 16.56 -6.53 -1.98
C THR A 114 16.63 -6.88 -0.50
N PRO A 115 17.83 -7.01 0.11
CA PRO A 115 17.96 -7.29 1.53
C PRO A 115 17.19 -6.27 2.38
N GLY A 116 16.32 -6.78 3.26
CA GLY A 116 15.50 -5.96 4.15
C GLY A 116 14.21 -5.40 3.53
N CYS A 117 13.90 -5.70 2.26
CA CYS A 117 12.61 -5.32 1.69
C CYS A 117 11.49 -6.21 2.25
N ASP A 118 10.51 -5.57 2.89
CA ASP A 118 9.34 -6.23 3.47
C ASP A 118 8.08 -6.00 2.62
N LEU A 119 8.02 -4.85 1.95
CA LEU A 119 6.94 -4.49 1.04
C LEU A 119 7.43 -3.60 -0.09
N TYR A 120 6.59 -3.48 -1.11
CA TYR A 120 6.75 -2.50 -2.16
C TYR A 120 5.46 -1.73 -2.37
N THR A 121 5.58 -0.54 -2.94
CA THR A 121 4.46 0.20 -3.53
C THR A 121 4.79 0.50 -4.97
N PHE A 122 3.80 0.39 -5.84
CA PHE A 122 3.86 1.02 -7.15
C PHE A 122 3.31 2.44 -7.05
N GLN A 123 3.85 3.38 -7.82
CA GLN A 123 3.29 4.70 -8.07
C GLN A 123 3.54 5.06 -9.53
N GLY A 124 2.50 5.20 -10.34
CA GLY A 124 2.68 5.53 -11.76
C GLY A 124 3.48 4.44 -12.47
N MET A 125 4.75 4.70 -12.76
CA MET A 125 5.73 3.72 -13.28
C MET A 125 6.90 3.52 -12.32
N THR A 126 6.74 3.79 -11.03
CA THR A 126 7.82 3.76 -10.05
C THR A 126 7.55 2.71 -9.00
N CYS A 127 8.46 1.76 -8.87
CA CYS A 127 8.48 0.78 -7.80
C CYS A 127 9.33 1.32 -6.64
N LYS A 128 8.70 1.58 -5.49
CA LYS A 128 9.38 1.98 -4.25
C LYS A 128 9.41 0.78 -3.30
N LEU A 129 10.61 0.38 -2.89
CA LEU A 129 10.83 -0.74 -1.97
C LEU A 129 10.99 -0.22 -0.55
N TYR A 130 10.35 -0.84 0.44
CA TYR A 130 10.43 -0.40 1.83
C TYR A 130 10.80 -1.56 2.76
N SER A 131 11.54 -1.22 3.81
CA SER A 131 11.64 -2.07 5.01
C SER A 131 10.62 -1.61 6.06
N GLN A 132 10.27 -2.50 6.97
CA GLN A 132 9.59 -2.17 8.23
C GLN A 132 10.43 -1.20 9.08
N THR A 133 11.77 -1.22 8.93
CA THR A 133 12.67 -0.35 9.70
C THR A 133 12.78 1.08 9.15
N SER A 134 12.37 1.33 7.91
CA SER A 134 12.45 2.65 7.28
C SER A 134 11.50 3.67 7.89
N SER A 135 10.39 3.22 8.49
CA SER A 135 9.49 4.07 9.28
C SER A 135 10.08 4.53 10.62
N LYS A 136 11.22 3.95 11.05
CA LYS A 136 11.91 4.32 12.32
C LYS A 136 13.21 5.11 12.12
N ARG A 137 13.60 5.45 10.88
CA ARG A 137 14.74 6.34 10.65
C ARG A 137 14.29 7.80 10.67
N ALA A 138 14.15 8.33 11.88
CA ALA A 138 14.35 9.71 12.25
C ALA A 138 15.06 9.72 13.61
#